data_AF-A0ABD1ERN6-F1
#
_entry.id   AF-A0ABD1ERN6-F1
#
_cell.length_a   1.000
_cell.length_b   1.000
_cell.length_c   1.000
_cell.angle_alpha   90.00
_cell.angle_beta   90.00
_cell.angle_gamma   90.00
#
_symmetry.space_group_name_H-M   'P 1'
#
loop_
_entity.id
_entity.type
_entity.pdbx_description
1 polymer ?
#
loop_
_entity_poly.entity_id
_entity_poly.type
_entity_poly.pdbx_seq_one_letter_code
_entity_poly.pdbx_strand_id
1 'polypeptide(L)'
;MSITMTQICCTALLDRHTGSNLKTHLNKMMSEWDLLNIKNVPIFFITDNARNISLATTQSGWTHLYCFAHTLQLVLKDAEVKTPGVEELLTKFRKIAAHFHRSDPARRKFEEAQIATSNSEPLQLIQMVITRWNSEYEMWDRMQKLRTPLSHVLAESPDLDAISGIE
;
A
#
# COMPACT_ATOMS: atom_id res chain seq x y z
N MET A 1 -7.32 27.58 -5.66
CA MET A 1 -6.98 27.47 -4.23
C MET A 1 -5.81 26.52 -4.13
N SER A 2 -4.61 27.02 -3.86
CA SER A 2 -3.40 26.19 -3.80
C SER A 2 -3.21 25.71 -2.37
N ILE A 3 -3.13 24.40 -2.17
CA ILE A 3 -2.79 23.81 -0.87
C ILE A 3 -1.27 23.82 -0.75
N THR A 4 -0.75 24.39 0.34
CA THR A 4 0.67 24.33 0.69
C THR A 4 0.87 23.23 1.73
N MET A 5 1.96 22.47 1.59
CA MET A 5 2.34 21.43 2.53
C MET A 5 3.71 21.79 3.12
N THR A 6 3.77 21.85 4.44
CA THR A 6 5.00 22.13 5.19
C THR A 6 5.16 21.07 6.27
N GLN A 7 6.32 20.41 6.31
CA GLN A 7 6.66 19.50 7.41
C GLN A 7 7.13 20.31 8.62
N ILE A 8 6.41 20.22 9.73
CA ILE A 8 6.75 20.92 10.98
C ILE A 8 7.63 20.08 11.92
N CYS A 9 7.57 18.74 11.83
CA CYS A 9 8.36 17.87 12.69
C CYS A 9 8.51 16.47 12.08
N CYS A 10 9.64 15.82 12.39
CA CYS A 10 9.84 14.38 12.27
C CYS A 10 10.71 13.98 13.46
N THR A 11 10.18 13.16 14.37
CA THR A 11 10.84 12.81 15.63
C THR A 11 10.73 11.31 15.88
N ALA A 12 11.83 10.72 16.33
CA ALA A 12 11.83 9.35 16.85
C ALA A 12 11.29 9.35 18.28
N LEU A 13 10.26 8.53 18.52
CA LEU A 13 9.70 8.31 19.84
C LEU A 13 10.40 7.11 20.47
N LEU A 14 11.10 7.33 21.60
CA LEU A 14 11.84 6.28 22.32
C LEU A 14 11.02 5.66 23.46
N ASP A 15 9.91 6.28 23.81
CA ASP A 15 8.99 5.80 24.82
C ASP A 15 7.88 4.91 24.22
N ARG A 16 7.04 4.34 25.08
CA ARG A 16 5.90 3.56 24.61
C ARG A 16 4.93 4.49 23.89
N HIS A 17 4.45 4.09 22.71
CA HIS A 17 3.47 4.86 21.91
C HIS A 17 2.04 4.77 22.48
N THR A 18 1.87 5.00 23.79
CA THR A 18 0.55 5.08 24.44
C THR A 18 -0.14 6.40 24.09
N GLY A 19 -1.46 6.47 24.22
CA GLY A 19 -2.20 7.72 23.94
C GLY A 19 -1.72 8.89 24.80
N SER A 20 -1.41 8.66 26.08
CA SER A 20 -0.86 9.70 26.98
C SER A 20 0.51 10.21 26.51
N ASN A 21 1.41 9.32 26.12
CA ASN A 21 2.74 9.73 25.66
C ASN A 21 2.66 10.48 24.34
N LEU A 22 1.88 9.96 23.38
CA LEU A 22 1.64 10.64 22.11
C LEU A 22 1.02 12.03 22.31
N LYS A 23 0.05 12.17 23.23
CA LYS A 23 -0.52 13.48 23.59
C LYS A 23 0.55 14.45 24.05
N THR A 24 1.46 14.03 24.91
CA THR A 24 2.56 14.87 25.40
C THR A 24 3.47 15.34 24.25
N HIS A 25 3.87 14.43 23.36
CA HIS A 25 4.72 14.77 22.22
C HIS A 25 4.02 15.69 21.21
N LEU A 26 2.74 15.42 20.90
CA LEU A 26 1.95 16.27 20.01
C LEU A 26 1.75 17.67 20.59
N ASN A 27 1.41 17.79 21.88
CA ASN A 27 1.23 19.09 22.53
C ASN A 27 2.54 19.90 22.51
N LYS A 28 3.66 19.26 22.82
CA LYS A 28 4.98 19.90 22.76
C LYS A 28 5.25 20.46 21.37
N MET A 29 5.06 19.65 20.32
CA MET A 29 5.22 20.08 18.93
C MET A 29 4.28 21.25 18.58
N MET A 30 3.01 21.18 18.95
CA MET A 30 2.05 22.27 18.66
C MET A 30 2.43 23.57 19.38
N SER A 31 2.99 23.49 20.59
CA SER A 31 3.48 24.65 21.34
C SER A 31 4.77 25.23 20.76
N GLU A 32 5.71 24.41 20.29
CA GLU A 32 6.97 24.86 19.66
C GLU A 32 6.72 25.76 18.44
N TRP A 33 5.65 25.48 17.69
CA TRP A 33 5.25 26.23 16.50
C TRP A 33 4.15 27.27 16.77
N ASP A 34 3.79 27.50 18.05
CA ASP A 34 2.71 28.39 18.50
C ASP A 34 1.35 28.16 17.78
N LEU A 35 1.08 26.92 17.40
CA LEU A 35 -0.11 26.55 16.62
C LEU A 35 -1.37 26.43 17.50
N LEU A 36 -1.21 26.35 18.82
CA LEU A 36 -2.35 26.25 19.76
C LEU A 36 -3.07 27.58 20.01
N ASN A 37 -2.41 28.71 19.73
CA ASN A 37 -2.92 30.05 20.05
C ASN A 37 -3.52 30.80 18.86
N ILE A 38 -3.66 30.13 17.71
CA ILE A 38 -4.19 30.74 16.48
C ILE A 38 -5.70 30.92 16.62
N LYS A 39 -6.16 32.18 16.65
CA LYS A 39 -7.58 32.52 16.73
C LYS A 39 -8.22 32.48 15.35
N ASN A 40 -9.50 32.09 15.31
CA ASN A 40 -10.34 32.09 14.10
C ASN A 40 -9.85 31.23 12.93
N VAL A 41 -8.92 30.29 13.18
CA VAL A 41 -8.49 29.30 12.18
C VAL A 41 -8.90 27.93 12.68
N PRO A 42 -9.76 27.20 11.97
CA PRO A 42 -10.12 25.84 12.36
C PRO A 42 -8.91 24.91 12.16
N ILE A 43 -8.56 24.17 13.21
CA ILE A 43 -7.46 23.20 13.20
C ILE A 43 -8.05 21.80 13.27
N PHE A 44 -7.60 20.93 12.36
CA PHE A 44 -8.02 19.53 12.29
C PHE A 44 -6.80 18.64 12.38
N PHE A 45 -6.91 17.56 13.15
CA PHE A 45 -5.87 16.54 13.24
C PHE A 45 -6.33 15.33 12.44
N ILE A 46 -5.59 14.99 11.39
CA ILE A 46 -5.89 13.84 10.53
C ILE A 46 -4.88 12.73 10.81
N THR A 47 -5.34 11.54 11.17
CA THR A 47 -4.46 10.38 11.48
C THR A 47 -4.96 9.10 10.83
N ASP A 48 -4.13 8.05 10.83
CA ASP A 48 -4.45 6.71 10.31
C ASP A 48 -5.44 5.91 11.18
N ASN A 49 -6.16 6.55 12.10
CA ASN A 49 -7.11 5.90 13.03
C ASN A 49 -6.49 4.88 14.00
N ALA A 50 -5.16 4.82 14.16
CA ALA A 50 -4.57 3.95 15.17
C ALA A 50 -5.06 4.34 16.58
N ARG A 51 -5.46 3.34 17.37
CA ARG A 51 -6.13 3.55 18.67
C ARG A 51 -5.45 4.58 19.56
N ASN A 52 -4.12 4.51 19.69
CA ASN A 52 -3.38 5.39 20.60
C ASN A 52 -3.29 6.82 20.09
N ILE A 53 -3.11 7.05 18.79
CA ILE A 53 -3.06 8.42 18.24
C ILE A 53 -4.45 9.07 18.27
N SER A 54 -5.51 8.31 18.01
CA SER A 54 -6.88 8.78 18.15
C SER A 54 -7.26 9.10 19.60
N LEU A 55 -6.75 8.30 20.56
CA LEU A 55 -6.91 8.61 21.97
C LEU A 55 -6.18 9.89 22.36
N ALA A 56 -4.94 10.09 21.87
CA ALA A 56 -4.15 11.27 22.13
C ALA A 56 -4.83 12.57 21.65
N THR A 57 -5.34 12.58 20.42
CA THR A 57 -6.05 13.73 19.84
C THR A 57 -7.34 14.05 20.61
N THR A 58 -8.13 13.01 20.93
CA THR A 58 -9.39 13.16 21.68
C THR A 58 -9.13 13.68 23.10
N GLN A 59 -8.12 13.14 23.80
CA GLN A 59 -7.72 13.59 25.14
C GLN A 59 -7.16 15.02 25.16
N SER A 60 -6.67 15.54 24.03
CA SER A 60 -6.26 16.93 23.89
C SER A 60 -7.43 17.88 23.58
N GLY A 61 -8.65 17.36 23.40
CA GLY A 61 -9.81 18.17 23.02
C GLY A 61 -9.74 18.69 21.59
N TRP A 62 -8.93 18.07 20.73
CA TRP A 62 -8.75 18.48 19.35
C TRP A 62 -9.79 17.83 18.44
N THR A 63 -10.17 18.55 17.38
CA THR A 63 -11.03 18.00 16.33
C THR A 63 -10.25 16.96 15.52
N HIS A 64 -10.55 15.69 15.76
CA HIS A 64 -9.94 14.56 15.07
C HIS A 64 -10.76 14.19 13.83
N LEU A 65 -10.07 14.06 12.71
CA LEU A 65 -10.61 13.53 11.46
C LEU A 65 -9.86 12.26 11.09
N TYR A 66 -10.58 11.34 10.48
CA TYR A 66 -9.99 10.13 9.98
C TYR A 66 -9.27 10.41 8.66
N CYS A 67 -8.10 9.81 8.49
CA CYS A 67 -7.45 9.81 7.20
C CYS A 67 -8.37 9.09 6.22
N PHE A 68 -8.99 9.88 5.32
CA PHE A 68 -9.83 9.35 4.23
C PHE A 68 -9.10 8.22 3.51
N ALA A 69 -7.82 8.46 3.33
CA ALA A 69 -6.95 7.57 2.64
C ALA A 69 -6.89 6.19 3.36
N HIS A 70 -6.45 6.16 4.61
CA HIS A 70 -6.42 4.92 5.39
C HIS A 70 -7.80 4.24 5.50
N THR A 71 -8.86 5.04 5.63
CA THR A 71 -10.25 4.54 5.70
C THR A 71 -10.64 3.79 4.43
N LEU A 72 -10.32 4.34 3.26
CA LEU A 72 -10.55 3.66 1.98
C LEU A 72 -9.80 2.33 1.90
N GLN A 73 -8.55 2.28 2.37
CA GLN A 73 -7.78 1.05 2.40
C GLN A 73 -8.43 -0.03 3.29
N LEU A 74 -9.02 0.36 4.42
CA LEU A 74 -9.75 -0.57 5.28
C LEU A 74 -11.00 -1.13 4.58
N VAL A 75 -11.72 -0.28 3.84
CA VAL A 75 -12.88 -0.71 3.03
C VAL A 75 -12.47 -1.73 1.98
N LEU A 76 -11.35 -1.49 1.27
CA LEU A 76 -10.84 -2.42 0.27
C LEU A 76 -10.46 -3.77 0.88
N LYS A 77 -9.76 -3.77 2.02
CA LYS A 77 -9.42 -5.01 2.75
C LYS A 77 -10.66 -5.77 3.24
N ASP A 78 -11.67 -5.06 3.72
CA ASP A 78 -12.93 -5.67 4.15
C ASP A 78 -13.67 -6.29 2.95
N ALA A 79 -13.67 -5.61 1.79
CA ALA A 79 -14.22 -6.14 0.55
C ALA A 79 -13.47 -7.38 0.04
N GLU A 80 -12.14 -7.39 0.13
CA GLU A 80 -11.28 -8.54 -0.21
C GLU A 80 -11.68 -9.77 0.62
N VAL A 81 -11.76 -9.63 1.95
CA VAL A 81 -12.16 -10.72 2.87
C VAL A 81 -13.57 -11.22 2.57
N LYS A 82 -14.48 -10.32 2.19
CA LYS A 82 -15.89 -10.64 1.89
C LYS A 82 -16.11 -11.17 0.48
N THR A 83 -15.10 -11.19 -0.38
CA THR A 83 -15.21 -11.66 -1.76
C THR A 83 -14.46 -12.98 -1.93
N PRO A 84 -15.19 -14.13 -1.95
CA PRO A 84 -14.56 -15.43 -2.08
C PRO A 84 -13.68 -15.53 -3.33
N GLY A 85 -12.51 -16.16 -3.19
CA GLY A 85 -11.54 -16.39 -4.28
C GLY A 85 -10.56 -15.25 -4.56
N VAL A 86 -10.77 -14.04 -4.01
CA VAL A 86 -9.85 -12.91 -4.23
C VAL A 86 -8.48 -13.18 -3.61
N GLU A 87 -8.42 -13.65 -2.36
CA GLU A 87 -7.13 -13.93 -1.71
C GLU A 87 -6.39 -15.12 -2.35
N GLU A 88 -7.14 -16.10 -2.88
CA GLU A 88 -6.54 -17.19 -3.67
C GLU A 88 -5.91 -16.64 -4.96
N LEU A 89 -6.65 -15.79 -5.69
CA LEU A 89 -6.15 -15.14 -6.90
C LEU A 89 -4.91 -14.28 -6.62
N LEU A 90 -4.96 -13.47 -5.56
CA LEU A 90 -3.84 -12.66 -5.09
C LEU A 90 -2.61 -13.50 -4.77
N THR A 91 -2.81 -14.63 -4.08
CA THR A 91 -1.73 -15.57 -3.78
C THR A 91 -1.10 -16.12 -5.05
N LYS A 92 -1.89 -16.49 -6.06
CA LYS A 92 -1.38 -16.95 -7.36
C LYS A 92 -0.58 -15.85 -8.06
N PHE A 93 -1.09 -14.62 -8.09
CA PHE A 93 -0.38 -13.48 -8.68
C PHE A 93 0.96 -13.23 -7.98
N ARG A 94 1.00 -13.26 -6.64
CA ARG A 94 2.24 -13.13 -5.86
C ARG A 94 3.25 -14.24 -6.18
N LYS A 95 2.80 -15.49 -6.37
CA LYS A 95 3.66 -16.64 -6.73
C LYS A 95 4.24 -16.49 -8.14
N ILE A 96 3.39 -16.13 -9.11
CA ILE A 96 3.79 -15.90 -10.51
C ILE A 96 4.83 -14.77 -10.57
N ALA A 97 4.54 -13.61 -9.98
CA ALA A 97 5.50 -12.49 -9.93
C ALA A 97 6.84 -12.92 -9.31
N ALA A 98 6.81 -13.61 -8.17
CA ALA A 98 8.00 -14.08 -7.48
C ALA A 98 8.80 -15.12 -8.29
N HIS A 99 8.15 -15.94 -9.12
CA HIS A 99 8.84 -16.87 -10.01
C HIS A 99 9.67 -16.12 -11.07
N PHE A 100 9.04 -15.20 -11.80
CA PHE A 100 9.71 -14.43 -12.85
C PHE A 100 10.76 -13.45 -12.30
N HIS A 101 10.63 -12.98 -11.06
CA HIS A 101 11.68 -12.17 -10.42
C HIS A 101 12.90 -13.00 -9.98
N ARG A 102 12.73 -14.28 -9.65
CA ARG A 102 13.82 -15.14 -9.13
C ARG A 102 14.54 -15.95 -10.21
N SER A 103 13.88 -16.20 -11.35
CA SER A 103 14.42 -17.03 -12.43
C SER A 103 14.77 -16.16 -13.64
N ASP A 104 16.05 -15.91 -13.85
CA ASP A 104 16.55 -15.21 -15.04
C ASP A 104 16.13 -15.89 -16.35
N PRO A 105 16.19 -17.24 -16.49
CA PRO A 105 15.69 -17.92 -17.68
C PRO A 105 14.18 -17.67 -17.92
N ALA A 106 13.36 -17.73 -16.87
CA ALA A 106 11.92 -17.48 -17.00
C ALA A 106 11.64 -16.02 -17.38
N ARG A 107 12.38 -15.08 -16.78
CA ARG A 107 12.31 -13.66 -17.11
C ARG A 107 12.62 -13.39 -18.56
N ARG A 108 13.71 -13.95 -19.09
CA ARG A 108 14.09 -13.79 -20.51
C ARG A 108 13.04 -14.35 -21.45
N LYS A 109 12.53 -15.56 -21.20
CA LYS A 109 11.43 -16.14 -21.99
C LYS A 109 10.18 -15.24 -21.97
N PHE A 110 9.88 -14.64 -20.82
CA PHE A 110 8.76 -13.71 -20.71
C PHE A 110 8.97 -12.39 -21.44
N GLU A 111 10.19 -11.85 -21.43
CA GLU A 111 10.56 -10.68 -22.23
C GLU A 111 10.45 -10.99 -23.74
N GLU A 112 10.95 -12.15 -24.20
CA GLU A 112 10.82 -12.61 -25.59
C GLU A 112 9.35 -12.75 -26.03
N ALA A 113 8.51 -13.35 -25.19
CA ALA A 113 7.07 -13.49 -25.47
C ALA A 113 6.36 -12.13 -25.53
N GLN A 114 6.79 -11.15 -24.72
CA GLN A 114 6.26 -9.78 -24.79
C GLN A 114 6.65 -9.11 -26.11
N ILE A 115 7.90 -9.22 -26.55
CA ILE A 115 8.37 -8.66 -27.83
C ILE A 115 7.63 -9.30 -29.01
N ALA A 116 7.38 -10.61 -28.95
CA ALA A 116 6.65 -11.33 -30.00
C ALA A 116 5.16 -10.93 -30.10
N THR A 117 4.57 -10.46 -29.00
CA THR A 117 3.13 -10.13 -28.92
C THR A 117 2.84 -8.63 -28.86
N SER A 118 3.86 -7.77 -28.70
CA SER A 118 3.72 -6.33 -28.54
C SER A 118 4.96 -5.58 -29.07
N ASN A 119 4.74 -4.44 -29.74
CA ASN A 119 5.81 -3.52 -30.18
C ASN A 119 6.26 -2.55 -29.06
N SER A 120 6.13 -2.93 -27.79
CA SER A 120 6.50 -2.11 -26.63
C SER A 120 7.66 -2.72 -25.86
N GLU A 121 8.39 -1.88 -25.13
CA GLU A 121 9.43 -2.33 -24.20
C GLU A 121 8.85 -3.34 -23.19
N PRO A 122 9.52 -4.50 -22.99
CA PRO A 122 9.07 -5.51 -22.04
C PRO A 122 8.94 -4.95 -20.63
N LEU A 123 7.82 -5.28 -19.99
CA LEU A 123 7.54 -4.89 -18.63
C LEU A 123 7.79 -6.07 -17.68
N GLN A 124 8.35 -5.77 -16.51
CA GLN A 124 8.43 -6.74 -15.43
C GLN A 124 7.06 -6.90 -14.76
N LEU A 125 6.84 -8.04 -14.11
CA LEU A 125 5.72 -8.15 -13.17
C LEU A 125 5.97 -7.27 -11.95
N ILE A 126 4.89 -6.96 -11.22
CA ILE A 126 4.96 -6.19 -9.98
C ILE A 126 4.67 -7.15 -8.83
N GLN A 127 5.56 -7.19 -7.84
CA GLN A 127 5.31 -7.87 -6.59
C GLN A 127 4.51 -6.96 -5.65
N MET A 128 3.46 -7.49 -5.03
CA MET A 128 2.74 -6.79 -3.96
C MET A 128 3.67 -6.47 -2.78
N VAL A 129 3.56 -5.25 -2.25
CA VAL A 129 4.29 -4.77 -1.08
C VAL A 129 3.29 -4.21 -0.06
N ILE A 130 3.12 -4.88 1.07
CA ILE A 130 2.11 -4.55 2.09
C ILE A 130 2.16 -3.08 2.54
N THR A 131 3.35 -2.48 2.60
CA THR A 131 3.55 -1.09 3.03
C THR A 131 3.36 -0.05 1.92
N ARG A 132 3.25 -0.47 0.65
CA ARG A 132 2.99 0.43 -0.49
C ARG A 132 1.54 0.27 -0.91
N TRP A 133 0.76 1.28 -0.57
CA TRP A 133 -0.68 1.34 -0.76
C TRP A 133 -1.17 0.68 -2.06
N ASN A 134 -0.70 1.16 -3.22
CA ASN A 134 -1.26 0.77 -4.51
C ASN A 134 -0.65 -0.50 -5.09
N SER A 135 0.31 -1.13 -4.42
CA SER A 135 1.10 -2.22 -5.00
C SER A 135 0.25 -3.45 -5.37
N GLU A 136 -0.85 -3.68 -4.64
CA GLU A 136 -1.79 -4.76 -4.96
C GLU A 136 -2.53 -4.49 -6.27
N TYR A 137 -3.12 -3.30 -6.40
CA TYR A 137 -3.79 -2.85 -7.62
C TYR A 137 -2.82 -2.82 -8.81
N GLU A 138 -1.61 -2.29 -8.61
CA GLU A 138 -0.57 -2.23 -9.64
C GLU A 138 -0.15 -3.64 -10.10
N MET A 139 -0.04 -4.61 -9.19
CA MET A 139 0.18 -6.01 -9.54
C MET A 139 -0.97 -6.56 -10.39
N TRP A 140 -2.22 -6.31 -9.99
CA TRP A 140 -3.39 -6.77 -10.74
C TRP A 140 -3.46 -6.17 -12.14
N ASP A 141 -3.30 -4.85 -12.24
CA ASP A 141 -3.30 -4.14 -13.52
C ASP A 141 -2.18 -4.65 -14.43
N ARG A 142 -0.97 -4.88 -13.87
CA ARG A 142 0.16 -5.46 -14.60
C ARG A 142 -0.13 -6.88 -15.09
N MET A 143 -0.73 -7.72 -14.25
CA MET A 143 -1.09 -9.10 -14.61
C MET A 143 -2.12 -9.12 -15.74
N GLN A 144 -3.13 -8.24 -15.68
CA GLN A 144 -4.11 -8.10 -16.76
C GLN A 144 -3.47 -7.60 -18.05
N LYS A 145 -2.65 -6.54 -17.96
CA LYS A 145 -1.95 -5.96 -19.12
C LYS A 145 -1.04 -6.98 -19.83
N LEU A 146 -0.40 -7.87 -19.07
CA LEU A 146 0.53 -8.87 -19.61
C LEU A 146 -0.09 -10.28 -19.72
N ARG A 147 -1.42 -10.40 -19.62
CA ARG A 147 -2.12 -11.69 -19.61
C ARG A 147 -1.77 -12.57 -20.81
N THR A 148 -1.72 -12.00 -22.01
CA THR A 148 -1.44 -12.76 -23.25
C THR A 148 -0.05 -13.38 -23.25
N PRO A 149 1.06 -12.61 -23.12
CA PRO A 149 2.40 -13.20 -23.06
C PRO A 149 2.59 -14.11 -21.83
N LEU A 150 1.96 -13.79 -20.69
CA LEU A 150 2.00 -14.66 -19.51
C LEU A 150 1.38 -16.03 -19.79
N SER A 151 0.20 -16.05 -20.42
CA SER A 151 -0.51 -17.30 -20.72
C SER A 151 0.30 -18.20 -21.65
N HIS A 152 0.97 -17.61 -22.63
CA HIS A 152 1.85 -18.34 -23.56
C HIS A 152 3.02 -19.00 -22.83
N VAL A 153 3.76 -18.22 -22.03
CA VAL A 153 4.96 -18.71 -21.32
C VAL A 153 4.60 -19.73 -20.23
N LEU A 154 3.47 -19.53 -19.55
CA LEU A 154 2.99 -20.46 -18.53
C LEU A 154 2.55 -21.80 -19.16
N ALA A 155 1.90 -21.79 -20.32
CA ALA A 155 1.49 -23.03 -21.01
C ALA A 155 2.68 -23.89 -21.48
N GLU A 156 3.83 -23.28 -21.74
CA GLU A 156 5.07 -23.96 -22.11
C GLU A 156 5.92 -24.38 -20.90
N SER A 157 5.51 -24.00 -19.68
CA SER A 157 6.27 -24.29 -18.47
C SER A 157 5.96 -25.69 -17.94
N PRO A 158 6.96 -26.57 -17.76
CA PRO A 158 6.75 -27.90 -17.20
C PRO A 158 6.34 -27.87 -15.72
N ASP A 159 6.60 -26.75 -15.03
CA ASP A 159 6.30 -26.56 -13.59
C ASP A 159 5.05 -25.69 -13.37
N LEU A 160 4.09 -25.72 -14.31
CA LEU A 160 2.90 -24.87 -14.26
C LEU A 160 2.19 -24.94 -12.90
N ASP A 161 1.95 -26.14 -12.37
CA ASP A 161 1.24 -26.35 -11.10
C ASP A 161 2.00 -25.72 -9.90
N ALA A 162 3.33 -25.79 -9.90
CA ALA A 162 4.17 -25.16 -8.88
C ALA A 162 4.19 -23.63 -8.98
N ILE A 163 4.00 -23.07 -10.18
CA ILE A 163 4.03 -21.62 -10.45
C ILE A 163 2.64 -20.98 -10.24
N SER A 164 1.58 -21.63 -10.71
CA SER A 164 0.19 -21.17 -10.58
C SER A 164 -0.46 -21.60 -9.27
N GLY A 165 0.15 -22.52 -8.51
CA GLY A 165 -0.38 -22.99 -7.23
C GLY A 165 -1.75 -23.66 -7.36
N ILE A 166 -1.93 -24.48 -8.40
CA ILE A 166 -3.10 -25.36 -8.53
C ILE A 166 -2.71 -26.66 -7.81
N GLU A 167 -2.97 -26.72 -6.50
CA GLU A 167 -3.12 -27.97 -5.74
C GLU A 167 -4.56 -28.04 -5.24
#